data_AF-A0A293MA90-F1
#
_entry.id   AF-A0A293MA90-F1
#
_cell.length_a   1.000
_cell.length_b   1.000
_cell.length_c   1.000
_cell.angle_alpha   90.00
_cell.angle_beta   90.00
_cell.angle_gamma   90.00
#
_symmetry.space_group_name_H-M   'P 1'
#
loop_
_entity.id
_entity.type
_entity.pdbx_description
1 polymer ?
#
loop_
_entity_poly.entity_id
_entity_poly.type
_entity_poly.pdbx_seq_one_letter_code
_entity_poly.pdbx_strand_id
1 'polypeptide(L)'
;MAASFALALYKECHAGKIPCNLQGVALGDGWLSPLDSSATWAEYLYAMSLLDRYEVRLVNKAVDEIHQAITSGRMAKATELWQSTQDLVESLTYGINWYNILDPLSEEKLSANVSLPYKHTLYRTFQRLVRPYYSNSLYNLMNGYVKQKLRQTEIGRDSEERVTWGGQAAGVFHALTRDFMRPDVEVVDKPTE
;
A
#
# COMPACT_ATOMS: atom_id res chain seq x y z
N MET A 1 -10.94 -3.33 -4.93
CA MET A 1 -11.51 -1.98 -5.23
C MET A 1 -11.63 -1.68 -6.73
N ALA A 2 -10.55 -1.65 -7.51
CA ALA A 2 -10.60 -1.24 -8.92
C ALA A 2 -11.50 -2.13 -9.80
N ALA A 3 -11.45 -3.45 -9.61
CA ALA A 3 -12.37 -4.39 -10.27
C ALA A 3 -13.85 -4.09 -9.94
N SER A 4 -14.16 -3.88 -8.65
CA SER A 4 -15.51 -3.58 -8.16
C SER A 4 -16.04 -2.25 -8.69
N PHE A 5 -15.18 -1.23 -8.77
CA PHE A 5 -15.52 0.03 -9.41
C PHE A 5 -15.81 -0.15 -10.90
N ALA A 6 -14.97 -0.87 -11.62
CA ALA A 6 -15.16 -1.09 -13.05
C ALA A 6 -16.45 -1.85 -13.35
N LEU A 7 -16.80 -2.87 -12.57
CA LEU A 7 -18.08 -3.57 -12.69
C LEU A 7 -19.27 -2.63 -12.45
N ALA A 8 -19.17 -1.75 -11.44
CA ALA A 8 -20.22 -0.77 -11.18
C ALA A 8 -20.35 0.24 -12.33
N LEU A 9 -19.22 0.76 -12.83
CA LEU A 9 -19.18 1.67 -13.96
C LEU A 9 -19.74 1.01 -15.23
N TYR A 10 -19.34 -0.22 -15.53
CA TYR A 10 -19.85 -1.00 -16.65
C TYR A 10 -21.38 -1.05 -16.67
N LYS A 11 -21.99 -1.37 -15.52
CA LYS A 11 -23.45 -1.46 -15.36
C LYS A 11 -24.14 -0.12 -15.62
N GLU A 12 -23.58 0.98 -15.11
CA GLU A 12 -24.17 2.31 -15.29
C GLU A 12 -23.98 2.83 -16.73
N CYS A 13 -22.88 2.46 -17.41
CA CYS A 13 -22.70 2.70 -18.85
C CYS A 13 -23.71 1.90 -19.68
N HIS A 14 -23.91 0.62 -19.38
CA HIS A 14 -24.88 -0.24 -20.07
C HIS A 14 -26.33 0.22 -19.85
N ALA A 15 -26.63 0.76 -18.67
CA ALA A 15 -27.92 1.37 -18.39
C ALA A 15 -28.13 2.74 -19.06
N GLY A 16 -27.14 3.26 -19.80
CA GLY A 16 -27.20 4.55 -20.48
C GLY A 16 -27.17 5.76 -19.53
N LYS A 17 -26.87 5.56 -18.24
CA LYS A 17 -26.84 6.62 -17.24
C LYS A 17 -25.53 7.41 -17.25
N ILE A 18 -24.43 6.76 -17.64
CA ILE A 18 -23.12 7.38 -17.80
C ILE A 18 -22.72 7.27 -19.27
N PRO A 19 -22.45 8.38 -19.98
CA PRO A 19 -22.02 8.36 -21.38
C PRO A 19 -20.53 7.99 -21.47
N CYS A 20 -20.21 6.73 -21.18
CA CYS A 20 -18.87 6.18 -21.22
C CYS A 20 -18.89 4.81 -21.89
N ASN A 21 -17.88 4.53 -22.72
CA ASN A 21 -17.70 3.22 -23.33
C ASN A 21 -16.53 2.51 -22.64
N LEU A 22 -16.80 1.82 -21.53
CA LEU A 22 -15.77 1.11 -20.77
C LEU A 22 -15.32 -0.14 -21.53
N GLN A 23 -14.08 -0.14 -22.02
CA GLN A 23 -13.53 -1.20 -22.87
C GLN A 23 -12.72 -2.25 -22.10
N GLY A 24 -12.33 -1.97 -20.85
CA GLY A 24 -11.54 -2.90 -20.06
C GLY A 24 -10.94 -2.26 -18.81
N VAL A 25 -10.20 -3.08 -18.05
CA VAL A 25 -9.56 -2.71 -16.80
C VAL A 25 -8.16 -3.30 -16.79
N ALA A 26 -7.16 -2.50 -16.42
CA ALA A 26 -5.80 -2.97 -16.18
C ALA A 26 -5.51 -2.87 -14.68
N LEU A 27 -4.96 -3.93 -14.09
CA LEU A 27 -4.60 -4.01 -12.68
C LEU A 27 -3.11 -4.39 -12.61
N GLY A 28 -2.27 -3.45 -12.16
CA GLY A 28 -0.87 -3.73 -11.81
C GLY A 28 -0.77 -4.07 -10.32
N ASP A 29 -0.05 -5.13 -9.97
CA ASP A 29 0.22 -5.61 -8.60
C ASP A 29 -1.03 -5.56 -7.70
N GLY A 30 -2.15 -6.07 -8.23
CA GLY A 30 -3.47 -5.92 -7.64
C GLY A 30 -3.69 -6.78 -6.39
N TRP A 31 -4.21 -6.16 -5.33
CA TRP A 31 -4.68 -6.85 -4.12
C TRP A 31 -6.11 -7.40 -4.31
N LEU A 32 -6.24 -8.50 -5.07
CA LEU A 32 -7.53 -9.12 -5.42
C LEU A 32 -7.90 -10.33 -4.56
N SER A 33 -6.93 -11.20 -4.25
CA SER A 33 -7.10 -12.30 -3.30
C SER A 33 -6.11 -12.14 -2.16
N PRO A 34 -6.48 -11.39 -1.10
CA PRO A 34 -5.56 -11.05 -0.02
C PRO A 34 -4.91 -12.28 0.62
N LEU A 35 -5.69 -13.33 0.84
CA LEU A 35 -5.19 -14.57 1.43
C LEU A 35 -4.20 -15.29 0.51
N ASP A 36 -4.54 -15.46 -0.77
CA ASP A 36 -3.65 -16.16 -1.71
C ASP A 36 -2.35 -15.38 -1.90
N SER A 37 -2.43 -14.06 -2.03
CA SER A 37 -1.26 -13.17 -2.08
C SER A 37 -0.38 -13.30 -0.84
N SER A 38 -0.96 -13.32 0.36
CA SER A 38 -0.19 -13.54 1.60
C SER A 38 0.41 -14.94 1.70
N ALA A 39 -0.28 -15.96 1.20
CA ALA A 39 0.20 -17.34 1.21
C ALA A 39 1.41 -17.57 0.31
N THR A 40 1.68 -16.71 -0.68
CA THR A 40 2.89 -16.84 -1.50
C THR A 40 4.14 -16.25 -0.85
N TRP A 41 4.03 -15.44 0.21
CA TRP A 41 5.16 -14.69 0.77
C TRP A 41 6.30 -15.58 1.25
N ALA A 42 6.01 -16.62 2.03
CA ALA A 42 7.05 -17.44 2.65
C ALA A 42 7.93 -18.13 1.59
N GLU A 43 7.30 -18.82 0.63
CA GLU A 43 8.02 -19.55 -0.42
C GLU A 43 8.74 -18.61 -1.39
N TYR A 44 8.13 -17.48 -1.74
CA TYR A 44 8.78 -16.47 -2.58
C TYR A 44 10.04 -15.91 -1.92
N LEU A 45 9.95 -15.53 -0.64
CA LEU A 45 11.09 -14.99 0.10
C LEU A 45 12.18 -16.04 0.37
N TYR A 46 11.79 -17.31 0.57
CA TYR A 46 12.73 -18.42 0.62
C TYR A 46 13.49 -18.59 -0.70
N ALA A 47 12.79 -18.57 -1.83
CA ALA A 47 13.41 -18.67 -3.16
C ALA A 47 14.39 -17.51 -3.43
N MET A 48 14.10 -16.34 -2.88
CA MET A 48 14.97 -15.16 -2.94
C MET A 48 16.09 -15.14 -1.89
N SER A 49 16.26 -16.24 -1.13
CA SER A 49 17.25 -16.37 -0.05
C SER A 49 17.12 -15.32 1.06
N LEU A 50 15.91 -14.78 1.26
CA LEU A 50 15.60 -13.82 2.32
C LEU A 50 15.07 -14.49 3.58
N LEU A 51 14.58 -15.72 3.48
CA LEU A 51 14.16 -16.55 4.61
C LEU A 51 14.84 -17.91 4.56
N ASP A 52 15.02 -18.53 5.73
CA ASP A 52 15.38 -19.94 5.85
C ASP A 52 14.15 -20.86 6.03
N ARG A 53 14.37 -22.17 6.10
CA ARG A 53 13.26 -23.15 6.25
C ARG A 53 12.52 -23.03 7.57
N TYR A 54 13.17 -22.59 8.64
CA TYR A 54 12.55 -22.38 9.94
C TYR A 54 11.63 -21.15 9.87
N GLU A 55 12.11 -20.07 9.29
CA GLU A 55 11.38 -18.82 9.12
C GLU A 55 10.16 -18.97 8.20
N VAL A 56 10.28 -19.76 7.12
CA VAL A 56 9.14 -20.14 6.27
C VAL A 56 7.99 -20.75 7.09
N ARG A 57 8.29 -21.62 8.06
CA ARG A 57 7.27 -22.23 8.92
C ARG A 57 6.60 -21.20 9.83
N LEU A 58 7.34 -20.19 10.30
CA LEU A 58 6.77 -19.12 11.11
C LEU A 58 5.79 -18.26 10.30
N VAL A 59 6.19 -17.86 9.09
CA VAL A 59 5.34 -17.05 8.20
C VAL A 59 4.09 -17.84 7.77
N ASN A 60 4.24 -19.11 7.35
CA ASN A 60 3.10 -19.94 6.97
C ASN A 60 2.11 -20.12 8.13
N LYS A 61 2.59 -20.31 9.36
CA LYS A 61 1.73 -20.38 10.55
C LYS A 61 0.95 -19.07 10.76
N ALA A 62 1.58 -17.92 10.58
CA ALA A 62 0.91 -16.63 10.70
C ALA A 62 -0.16 -16.44 9.62
N VAL A 63 0.11 -16.88 8.38
CA VAL A 63 -0.88 -16.89 7.30
C VAL A 63 -2.04 -17.84 7.58
N ASP A 64 -1.81 -19.00 8.18
CA ASP A 64 -2.88 -19.91 8.60
C ASP A 64 -3.82 -19.26 9.62
N GLU A 65 -3.32 -18.41 10.52
CA GLU A 65 -4.15 -17.65 11.45
C GLU A 65 -5.03 -16.61 10.73
N ILE A 66 -4.51 -15.97 9.68
CA ILE A 66 -5.30 -15.10 8.79
C ILE A 66 -6.42 -15.91 8.13
N HIS A 67 -6.09 -17.08 7.56
CA HIS A 67 -7.07 -17.95 6.92
C HIS A 67 -8.19 -18.35 7.89
N GLN A 68 -7.85 -18.75 9.12
CA GLN A 68 -8.84 -19.08 10.15
C GLN A 68 -9.73 -17.89 10.53
N ALA A 69 -9.17 -16.68 10.57
CA ALA A 69 -9.95 -15.47 10.84
C ALA A 69 -10.94 -15.17 9.71
N ILE A 70 -10.52 -15.31 8.46
CA ILE A 70 -11.38 -15.15 7.27
C ILE A 70 -12.51 -16.19 7.26
N THR A 71 -12.20 -17.47 7.42
CA THR A 71 -13.22 -18.55 7.41
C THR A 71 -14.22 -18.44 8.57
N SER A 72 -13.80 -17.84 9.69
CA SER A 72 -14.68 -17.52 10.82
C SER A 72 -15.48 -16.22 10.64
N GLY A 73 -15.38 -15.53 9.49
CA GLY A 73 -16.04 -14.24 9.23
C GLY A 73 -15.49 -13.06 10.03
N ARG A 74 -14.33 -13.22 10.72
CA ARG A 74 -13.72 -12.19 11.57
C ARG A 74 -12.80 -11.28 10.75
N MET A 75 -13.35 -10.56 9.77
CA MET A 75 -12.57 -9.80 8.77
C MET A 75 -11.66 -8.71 9.37
N ALA A 76 -12.12 -7.98 10.39
CA ALA A 76 -11.28 -6.99 11.05
C ALA A 76 -10.05 -7.64 11.73
N LYS A 77 -10.25 -8.82 12.34
CA LYS A 77 -9.15 -9.58 12.95
C LYS A 77 -8.22 -10.13 11.88
N ALA A 78 -8.73 -10.54 10.73
CA ALA A 78 -7.90 -10.96 9.60
C ALA A 78 -6.95 -9.84 9.15
N THR A 79 -7.44 -8.59 9.05
CA THR A 79 -6.60 -7.42 8.71
C THR A 79 -5.54 -7.13 9.77
N GLU A 80 -5.89 -7.26 11.05
CA GLU A 80 -4.92 -7.13 12.16
C GLU A 80 -3.83 -8.21 12.09
N LEU A 81 -4.21 -9.48 11.88
CA LEU A 81 -3.27 -10.60 11.73
C LEU A 81 -2.38 -10.44 10.49
N TRP A 82 -2.94 -9.94 9.39
CA TRP A 82 -2.18 -9.59 8.18
C TRP A 82 -1.13 -8.52 8.46
N GLN A 83 -1.48 -7.48 9.21
CA GLN A 83 -0.52 -6.45 9.63
C GLN A 83 0.58 -7.06 10.52
N SER A 84 0.24 -7.85 11.52
CA SER A 84 1.24 -8.54 12.36
C SER A 84 2.12 -9.52 11.57
N THR A 85 1.59 -10.13 10.52
CA THR A 85 2.37 -11.01 9.63
C THR A 85 3.37 -10.21 8.81
N GLN A 86 3.04 -8.99 8.39
CA GLN A 86 4.02 -8.10 7.77
C GLN A 86 5.12 -7.71 8.75
N ASP A 87 4.79 -7.33 9.98
CA ASP A 87 5.77 -7.00 11.00
C ASP A 87 6.74 -8.17 11.26
N LEU A 88 6.22 -9.41 11.27
CA LEU A 88 7.02 -10.62 11.37
C LEU A 88 7.97 -10.76 10.17
N VAL A 89 7.47 -10.65 8.95
CA VAL A 89 8.29 -10.75 7.72
C VAL A 89 9.37 -9.67 7.72
N GLU A 90 9.03 -8.42 8.04
CA GLU A 90 10.00 -7.33 8.17
C GLU A 90 11.08 -7.64 9.19
N SER A 91 10.72 -8.18 10.35
CA SER A 91 11.69 -8.57 11.38
C SER A 91 12.63 -9.67 10.91
N LEU A 92 12.12 -10.70 10.23
CA LEU A 92 12.92 -11.85 9.76
C LEU A 92 13.87 -11.47 8.62
N THR A 93 13.45 -10.52 7.78
CA THR A 93 14.19 -10.09 6.59
C THR A 93 15.08 -8.86 6.82
N TYR A 94 15.28 -8.46 8.08
CA TYR A 94 16.02 -7.25 8.46
C TYR A 94 15.48 -5.97 7.81
N GLY A 95 14.16 -5.93 7.63
CA GLY A 95 13.44 -4.82 7.07
C GLY A 95 13.44 -4.84 5.55
N ILE A 96 12.85 -5.87 4.96
CA ILE A 96 12.50 -5.88 3.54
C ILE A 96 11.77 -4.61 3.10
N ASN A 97 11.91 -4.28 1.82
CA ASN A 97 11.09 -3.31 1.13
C ASN A 97 9.95 -4.05 0.41
N TRP A 98 8.72 -3.88 0.89
CA TRP A 98 7.52 -4.56 0.36
C TRP A 98 7.25 -4.29 -1.11
N TYR A 99 7.70 -3.16 -1.64
CA TYR A 99 7.50 -2.78 -3.04
C TYR A 99 8.66 -3.19 -3.95
N ASN A 100 9.86 -3.38 -3.39
CA ASN A 100 11.03 -3.81 -4.16
C ASN A 100 12.04 -4.54 -3.28
N ILE A 101 12.00 -5.87 -3.29
CA ILE A 101 12.88 -6.71 -2.49
C ILE A 101 14.37 -6.61 -2.88
N LEU A 102 14.67 -6.08 -4.06
CA LEU A 102 16.04 -5.84 -4.55
C LEU A 102 16.58 -4.48 -4.10
N ASP A 103 15.74 -3.64 -3.52
CA ASP A 103 16.08 -2.33 -2.98
C ASP A 103 15.77 -2.28 -1.48
N PRO A 104 16.64 -2.87 -0.63
CA PRO A 104 16.42 -2.94 0.81
C PRO A 104 16.48 -1.57 1.50
N LEU A 105 16.87 -0.51 0.78
CA LEU A 105 16.91 0.86 1.27
C LEU A 105 15.67 1.61 0.77
N SER A 106 14.48 1.29 1.32
CA SER A 106 13.29 2.05 0.93
C SER A 106 13.43 3.53 1.33
N GLU A 107 13.12 4.45 0.40
CA GLU A 107 13.09 5.89 0.66
C GLU A 107 12.18 6.25 1.87
N GLU A 108 11.17 5.43 2.16
CA GLU A 108 10.32 5.55 3.35
C GLU A 108 11.06 5.29 4.68
N LYS A 109 12.00 4.33 4.72
CA LYS A 109 12.88 4.12 5.91
C LYS A 109 13.88 5.26 6.09
N LEU A 110 14.13 6.02 5.02
CA LEU A 110 14.94 7.23 5.00
C LEU A 110 14.10 8.48 5.31
N SER A 111 13.03 8.35 6.11
CA SER A 111 12.19 9.46 6.53
C SER A 111 13.02 10.66 7.01
N ALA A 112 12.59 11.85 6.59
CA ALA A 112 13.31 13.13 6.52
C ALA A 112 13.86 13.72 7.85
N ASN A 113 13.90 12.96 8.94
CA ASN A 113 14.44 13.36 10.23
C ASN A 113 15.81 12.76 10.56
N VAL A 114 16.44 12.01 9.64
CA VAL A 114 17.83 11.60 9.83
C VAL A 114 18.73 12.81 9.65
N SER A 115 19.08 13.43 10.77
CA SER A 115 20.01 14.53 10.87
C SER A 115 21.10 14.15 11.86
N LEU A 116 22.34 14.07 11.39
CA LEU A 116 23.47 14.03 12.32
C LEU A 116 23.54 15.34 13.12
N PRO A 117 23.90 15.32 14.41
CA PRO A 117 24.18 16.53 15.17
C PRO A 117 25.21 17.40 14.45
N TYR A 118 25.07 18.72 14.50
CA TYR A 118 26.00 19.65 13.80
C TYR A 118 27.48 19.43 14.17
N LYS A 119 27.75 18.96 15.40
CA LYS A 119 29.10 18.65 15.90
C LYS A 119 29.64 17.28 15.48
N HIS A 120 28.84 16.46 14.79
CA HIS A 120 29.26 15.12 14.38
C HIS A 120 30.30 15.19 13.25
N THR A 121 31.38 14.41 13.33
CA THR A 121 32.48 14.43 12.36
C THR A 121 32.02 14.20 10.91
N LEU A 122 30.98 13.36 10.73
CA LEU A 122 30.40 13.06 9.42
C LEU A 122 29.28 14.01 8.99
N TYR A 123 28.97 15.07 9.76
CA TYR A 123 27.84 15.95 9.48
C TYR A 123 27.89 16.52 8.06
N ARG A 124 29.02 17.11 7.65
CA ARG A 124 29.17 17.69 6.30
C ARG A 124 29.07 16.64 5.19
N THR A 125 29.62 15.45 5.41
CA THR A 125 29.57 14.34 4.46
C THR A 125 28.14 13.83 4.29
N PHE A 126 27.43 13.64 5.40
CA PHE A 126 26.02 13.25 5.40
C PHE A 126 25.15 14.30 4.71
N GLN A 127 25.36 15.59 5.00
CA GLN A 127 24.63 16.68 4.35
C GLN A 127 24.83 16.71 2.82
N ARG A 128 26.01 16.34 2.33
CA ARG A 128 26.35 16.40 0.90
C ARG A 128 25.96 15.15 0.13
N LEU A 129 26.15 13.97 0.72
CA LEU A 129 26.08 12.69 0.01
C LEU A 129 24.86 11.86 0.38
N VAL A 130 24.23 12.14 1.53
CA VAL A 130 23.21 11.27 2.11
C VAL A 130 21.88 12.04 2.14
N ARG A 131 21.83 13.22 2.74
CA ARG A 131 20.62 14.06 2.86
C ARG A 131 19.82 14.29 1.57
N PRO A 132 20.41 14.49 0.37
CA PRO A 132 19.63 14.66 -0.86
C PRO A 132 18.71 13.47 -1.18
N TYR A 133 19.07 12.27 -0.71
CA TYR A 133 18.30 11.04 -0.88
C TYR A 133 17.23 10.82 0.23
N TYR A 134 17.16 11.71 1.24
CA TYR A 134 16.24 11.61 2.40
C TYR A 134 15.12 12.65 2.34
N SER A 135 14.81 13.15 1.14
CA SER A 135 13.75 14.15 0.99
C SER A 135 12.42 13.46 0.72
N ASN A 136 11.39 13.79 1.52
CA ASN A 136 9.99 13.51 1.19
C ASN A 136 9.54 14.42 0.02
N SER A 137 10.20 14.27 -1.12
CA SER A 137 10.11 15.15 -2.29
C SER A 137 8.66 15.25 -2.78
N LEU A 138 7.95 14.12 -2.80
CA LEU A 138 6.54 14.07 -3.19
C LEU A 138 5.63 14.78 -2.19
N TYR A 139 5.74 14.51 -0.89
CA TYR A 139 4.91 15.19 0.12
C TYR A 139 5.10 16.72 0.05
N ASN A 140 6.35 17.18 -0.07
CA ASN A 140 6.68 18.60 -0.18
C ASN A 140 6.19 19.20 -1.50
N LEU A 141 6.28 18.46 -2.61
CA LEU A 141 5.77 18.88 -3.91
C LEU A 141 4.24 19.02 -3.89
N MET A 142 3.55 17.99 -3.39
CA MET A 142 2.09 17.91 -3.36
C MET A 142 1.50 18.97 -2.43
N ASN A 143 2.05 19.14 -1.23
CA ASN A 143 1.59 20.14 -0.26
C ASN A 143 2.18 21.55 -0.50
N GLY A 144 3.15 21.69 -1.41
CA GLY A 144 3.76 22.95 -1.82
C GLY A 144 3.21 23.45 -3.14
N TYR A 145 4.03 23.35 -4.20
CA TYR A 145 3.75 23.96 -5.51
C TYR A 145 2.45 23.45 -6.14
N VAL A 146 2.16 22.14 -6.07
CA VAL A 146 0.95 21.56 -6.65
C VAL A 146 -0.29 22.10 -5.96
N LYS A 147 -0.31 22.11 -4.62
CA LYS A 147 -1.41 22.70 -3.83
C LYS A 147 -1.64 24.18 -4.18
N GLN A 148 -0.57 24.96 -4.37
CA GLN A 148 -0.69 26.36 -4.80
C GLN A 148 -1.31 26.50 -6.20
N LYS A 149 -0.94 25.63 -7.14
CA LYS A 149 -1.49 25.64 -8.50
C LYS A 149 -2.96 25.23 -8.53
N LEU A 150 -3.35 24.20 -7.78
CA LEU A 150 -4.74 23.76 -7.71
C LEU A 150 -5.66 24.85 -7.13
N ARG A 151 -5.20 25.62 -6.14
CA ARG A 151 -5.93 26.78 -5.59
C ARG A 151 -6.25 27.87 -6.62
N GLN A 152 -5.48 27.95 -7.71
CA GLN A 152 -5.74 28.92 -8.79
C GLN A 152 -6.87 28.47 -9.73
N THR A 153 -7.33 27.22 -9.61
CA THR A 153 -8.42 26.65 -10.42
C THR A 153 -9.77 26.78 -9.71
N GLU A 154 -10.86 26.70 -10.46
CA GLU A 154 -12.23 26.68 -9.89
C GLU A 154 -12.44 25.54 -8.90
N ILE A 155 -11.83 24.37 -9.15
CA ILE A 155 -11.91 23.17 -8.29
C ILE A 155 -11.23 23.41 -6.92
N GLY A 156 -10.16 24.21 -6.90
CA GLY A 156 -9.39 24.46 -5.67
C GLY A 156 -9.84 25.69 -4.87
N ARG A 157 -10.71 26.54 -5.42
CA ARG A 157 -11.19 27.75 -4.71
C ARG A 157 -12.06 27.44 -3.50
N ASP A 158 -12.85 26.36 -3.57
CA ASP A 158 -13.71 25.91 -2.46
C ASP A 158 -12.99 24.94 -1.51
N SER A 159 -11.78 24.49 -1.85
CA SER A 159 -10.97 23.69 -0.94
C SER A 159 -10.43 24.59 0.17
N GLU A 160 -11.04 24.50 1.36
CA GLU A 160 -10.53 25.15 2.57
C GLU A 160 -9.01 24.90 2.72
N GLU A 161 -8.30 25.81 3.39
CA GLU A 161 -6.84 25.72 3.61
C GLU A 161 -6.34 24.37 4.19
N ARG A 162 -7.27 23.57 4.71
CA ARG A 162 -7.12 22.35 5.51
C ARG A 162 -6.86 21.05 4.74
N VAL A 163 -6.97 21.02 3.40
CA VAL A 163 -6.72 19.76 2.67
C VAL A 163 -5.21 19.52 2.57
N THR A 164 -4.72 18.53 3.31
CA THR A 164 -3.34 18.06 3.25
C THR A 164 -3.28 16.79 2.43
N TRP A 165 -2.41 16.75 1.41
CA TRP A 165 -2.18 15.54 0.63
C TRP A 165 -1.67 14.43 1.56
N GLY A 166 -2.33 13.26 1.51
CA GLY A 166 -2.09 12.13 2.42
C GLY A 166 -2.80 12.21 3.78
N GLY A 167 -3.40 13.36 4.14
CA GLY A 167 -3.95 13.59 5.49
C GLY A 167 -5.13 12.69 5.90
N GLN A 168 -5.81 12.07 4.94
CA GLN A 168 -6.95 11.16 5.20
C GLN A 168 -6.58 9.68 5.09
N ALA A 169 -5.35 9.33 4.68
CA ALA A 169 -4.98 7.96 4.33
C ALA A 169 -5.26 6.95 5.46
N ALA A 170 -4.85 7.28 6.69
CA ALA A 170 -5.10 6.43 7.86
C ALA A 170 -6.59 6.28 8.18
N GLY A 171 -7.37 7.36 8.06
CA GLY A 171 -8.81 7.34 8.31
C GLY A 171 -9.56 6.48 7.29
N VAL A 172 -9.19 6.58 6.01
CA VAL A 172 -9.73 5.74 4.93
C VAL A 172 -9.39 4.27 5.15
N PHE A 173 -8.14 3.96 5.47
CA PHE A 173 -7.73 2.58 5.77
C PHE A 173 -8.52 2.01 6.96
N HIS A 174 -8.62 2.78 8.06
CA HIS A 174 -9.39 2.36 9.23
C HIS A 174 -10.87 2.10 8.90
N ALA A 175 -11.50 2.95 8.08
CA ALA A 175 -12.88 2.74 7.63
C ALA A 175 -13.03 1.45 6.81
N LEU A 176 -12.01 1.06 6.05
CA LEU A 176 -11.99 -0.13 5.19
C LEU A 176 -11.40 -1.37 5.86
N THR A 177 -11.10 -1.34 7.15
CA THR A 177 -10.45 -2.45 7.89
C THR A 177 -11.16 -3.80 7.69
N ARG A 178 -12.50 -3.80 7.58
CA ARG A 178 -13.29 -5.03 7.39
C ARG A 178 -13.35 -5.51 5.94
N ASP A 179 -13.03 -4.65 4.98
CA ASP A 179 -13.08 -4.96 3.56
C ASP A 179 -11.70 -5.28 2.99
N PHE A 180 -10.63 -4.82 3.64
CA PHE A 180 -9.25 -4.99 3.16
C PHE A 180 -8.83 -6.45 2.89
N MET A 181 -9.25 -7.38 3.75
CA MET A 181 -8.98 -8.82 3.60
C MET A 181 -10.11 -9.59 2.91
N ARG A 182 -11.10 -8.90 2.34
CA ARG A 182 -12.15 -9.53 1.54
C ARG A 182 -11.64 -9.78 0.12
N PRO A 183 -11.77 -11.01 -0.42
CA PRO A 183 -11.40 -11.26 -1.80
C PRO A 183 -12.38 -10.60 -2.77
N ASP A 184 -11.84 -10.03 -3.84
CA ASP A 184 -12.57 -9.42 -4.97
C ASP A 184 -12.52 -10.31 -6.23
N VAL A 185 -12.00 -11.54 -6.14
CA VAL A 185 -11.84 -12.46 -7.29
C VAL A 185 -13.16 -12.74 -8.03
N GLU A 186 -14.25 -12.94 -7.29
CA GLU A 186 -15.58 -13.17 -7.88
C GLU A 186 -16.09 -11.98 -8.71
N VAL A 187 -15.59 -10.77 -8.45
CA VAL A 187 -15.97 -9.59 -9.22
C VAL A 187 -15.32 -9.62 -10.60
N VAL A 188 -14.09 -10.14 -10.69
CA VAL A 188 -13.37 -10.30 -11.95
C VAL A 188 -14.02 -11.37 -12.82
N ASP A 189 -14.52 -12.44 -12.21
CA ASP A 189 -15.15 -13.56 -12.91
C ASP A 189 -16.61 -13.30 -13.34
N LYS A 190 -17.19 -12.14 -12.97
CA LYS A 190 -18.58 -11.85 -13.34
C LYS A 190 -18.73 -11.64 -14.84
N PRO A 191 -19.64 -12.37 -15.51
CA PRO A 191 -19.91 -12.15 -16.92
C PRO A 191 -20.51 -10.75 -17.13
N THR A 192 -20.00 -10.08 -18.15
CA THR A 192 -20.53 -8.83 -18.69
C THR A 192 -21.67 -9.16 -19.64
N GLU A 193 -22.85 -9.49 -19.10
CA GLU A 193 -24.11 -9.59 -19.87
C GLU A 193 -24.80 -8.23 -19.99
#